data_AF-A0A1E4UW19-F1
#
_entry.id   AF-A0A1E4UW19-F1
#
_cell.length_a   1.000
_cell.length_b   1.000
_cell.length_c   1.000
_cell.angle_alpha   90.00
_cell.angle_beta   90.00
_cell.angle_gamma   90.00
#
_symmetry.space_group_name_H-M   'P 1'
#
loop_
_entity.id
_entity.type
_entity.pdbx_description
1 polymer ?
#
loop_
_entity_poly.entity_id
_entity_poly.type
_entity_poly.pdbx_seq_one_letter_code
_entity_poly.pdbx_strand_id
1 'polypeptide(L)'
;MRLTDASVAIRPRTAWEALDLGVLLARRHAGLLIASWALLSLPVFALLCLLLWDHPGWALFAFWWLKPAFERLPLYILSRSLFAEPPTLGQAMRALPGVLRPQLLASLTWRRLSLTRSFDLPVLQLEGLSGQARAQRLVVLGQRETRFATWLTVVGVHVEMALWLGLGSLFYMLLPAQLELDWNWQRLLEAAEGDWLWLEHLSNLVYVLPLMLWEPVYVACGFTLYLNRRTALEAWDIELVFRRLRQRLTGSAYALLLGLGLSLTLLPMAPPALAESSEVIAPEAPRLLKQPLTSEASRQSIEALLDAPPFEHRETLTRWRLGDDQEQASESDPETAKNWLERLLQLRDGWQHLGTLALIFEALLWAAVLALIGLLLWRYRQWLHLFASRLRPPSPVRRDAPTQLFGLDVAPERLPDDIAAEAERLWREQPRAALGLLYRALLSRLLHQHHLPLTSAHTEGEVLEQVAQFKRDDLNAFSQILTRHWQA
;
A
#
# COMPACT_ATOMS: atom_id res chain seq x y z
N MET A 1 17.39 -9.42 -6.88
CA MET A 1 17.09 -8.04 -6.45
C MET A 1 18.03 -7.70 -5.30
N ARG A 2 18.78 -6.59 -5.37
CA ARG A 2 19.58 -6.11 -4.23
C ARG A 2 18.73 -5.11 -3.45
N LEU A 3 18.54 -5.35 -2.14
CA LEU A 3 17.73 -4.50 -1.27
C LEU A 3 18.30 -3.09 -1.11
N THR A 4 19.59 -2.90 -1.39
CA THR A 4 20.30 -1.61 -1.32
C THR A 4 19.92 -0.64 -2.43
N ASP A 5 19.37 -1.15 -3.53
CA ASP A 5 19.14 -0.36 -4.75
C ASP A 5 17.67 0.09 -4.85
N ALA A 6 16.89 -0.15 -3.78
CA ALA A 6 15.48 0.24 -3.72
C ALA A 6 15.34 1.77 -3.69
N SER A 7 14.52 2.32 -4.60
CA SER A 7 14.25 3.76 -4.70
C SER A 7 13.39 4.31 -3.55
N VAL A 8 12.90 3.41 -2.68
CA VAL A 8 12.08 3.70 -1.51
C VAL A 8 12.76 3.15 -0.27
N ALA A 9 12.80 3.94 0.81
CA ALA A 9 13.30 3.49 2.10
C ALA A 9 12.48 2.29 2.61
N ILE A 10 13.11 1.12 2.69
CA ILE A 10 12.51 -0.09 3.25
C ILE A 10 12.51 0.05 4.77
N ARG A 11 11.32 0.26 5.34
CA ARG A 11 11.06 0.34 6.79
C ARG A 11 9.66 -0.19 7.09
N PRO A 12 9.40 -0.71 8.29
CA PRO A 12 8.05 -1.05 8.71
C PRO A 12 7.17 0.20 8.68
N ARG A 13 6.02 0.12 8.02
CA ARG A 13 5.02 1.19 7.94
C ARG A 13 3.69 0.72 8.51
N THR A 14 2.88 1.67 8.93
CA THR A 14 1.45 1.40 9.11
C THR A 14 0.79 1.10 7.76
N ALA A 15 -0.32 0.36 7.76
CA ALA A 15 -1.07 0.04 6.55
C ALA A 15 -1.46 1.29 5.74
N TRP A 16 -1.88 2.35 6.43
CA TRP A 16 -2.24 3.63 5.81
C TRP A 16 -1.04 4.35 5.18
N GLU A 17 0.12 4.34 5.86
CA GLU A 17 1.35 4.86 5.26
C GLU A 17 1.79 4.05 4.04
N ALA A 18 1.56 2.74 4.04
CA ALA A 18 1.83 1.89 2.88
C ALA A 18 0.90 2.21 1.71
N LEU A 19 -0.39 2.48 1.96
CA LEU A 19 -1.33 2.94 0.94
C LEU A 19 -0.93 4.30 0.37
N ASP A 20 -0.57 5.27 1.22
CA ASP A 20 -0.11 6.60 0.78
C ASP A 20 1.16 6.50 -0.08
N LEU A 21 2.12 5.64 0.32
CA LEU A 21 3.27 5.32 -0.50
C LEU A 21 2.87 4.77 -1.88
N GLY A 22 1.80 3.98 -1.97
CA GLY A 22 1.26 3.48 -3.23
C GLY A 22 0.77 4.61 -4.14
N VAL A 23 0.04 5.58 -3.58
CA VAL A 23 -0.40 6.78 -4.31
C VAL A 23 0.79 7.61 -4.78
N LEU A 24 1.80 7.82 -3.93
CA LEU A 24 3.03 8.54 -4.30
C LEU A 24 3.81 7.83 -5.40
N LEU A 25 3.90 6.51 -5.34
CA LEU A 25 4.58 5.70 -6.35
C LEU A 25 3.85 5.75 -7.69
N ALA A 26 2.51 5.66 -7.68
CA ALA A 26 1.69 5.83 -8.87
C ALA A 26 1.83 7.24 -9.46
N ARG A 27 1.82 8.28 -8.62
CA ARG A 27 2.00 9.68 -9.05
C ARG A 27 3.37 9.91 -9.68
N ARG A 28 4.44 9.34 -9.12
CA ARG A 28 5.80 9.47 -9.67
C ARG A 28 5.93 8.89 -11.08
N HIS A 29 5.20 7.82 -11.36
CA HIS A 29 5.22 7.12 -12.66
C HIS A 29 3.91 7.28 -13.45
N ALA A 30 3.11 8.31 -13.15
CA ALA A 30 1.75 8.44 -13.66
C ALA A 30 1.68 8.41 -15.19
N GLY A 31 2.54 9.15 -15.88
CA GLY A 31 2.56 9.18 -17.34
C GLY A 31 2.81 7.80 -17.95
N LEU A 32 3.78 7.05 -17.42
CA LEU A 32 4.10 5.69 -17.90
C LEU A 32 2.95 4.72 -17.60
N LEU A 33 2.39 4.78 -16.40
CA LEU A 33 1.30 3.89 -15.97
C LEU A 33 0.02 4.14 -16.77
N ILE A 34 -0.43 5.40 -16.87
CA ILE A 34 -1.62 5.79 -17.62
C ILE A 34 -1.45 5.44 -19.09
N ALA A 35 -0.32 5.80 -19.71
CA ALA A 35 -0.08 5.50 -21.13
C ALA A 35 -0.02 3.99 -21.39
N SER A 36 0.64 3.21 -20.52
CA SER A 36 0.70 1.75 -20.68
C SER A 36 -0.66 1.08 -20.50
N TRP A 37 -1.46 1.56 -19.54
CA TRP A 37 -2.79 1.02 -19.28
C TRP A 37 -3.75 1.39 -20.41
N ALA A 38 -3.73 2.66 -20.87
CA ALA A 38 -4.53 3.13 -22.00
C ALA A 38 -4.17 2.41 -23.30
N LEU A 39 -2.88 2.23 -23.59
CA LEU A 39 -2.41 1.52 -24.79
C LEU A 39 -2.82 0.04 -24.79
N LEU A 40 -3.02 -0.55 -23.62
CA LEU A 40 -3.53 -1.91 -23.48
C LEU A 40 -5.07 -1.97 -23.54
N SER A 41 -5.74 -1.11 -22.78
CA SER A 41 -7.18 -1.21 -22.55
C SER A 41 -8.02 -0.58 -23.65
N LEU A 42 -7.60 0.56 -24.23
CA LEU A 42 -8.36 1.25 -25.27
C LEU A 42 -8.50 0.45 -26.56
N PRO A 43 -7.44 -0.18 -27.11
CA PRO A 43 -7.59 -1.00 -28.31
C PRO A 43 -8.48 -2.22 -28.05
N VAL A 44 -8.38 -2.82 -26.85
CA VAL A 44 -9.25 -3.94 -26.46
C VAL A 44 -10.70 -3.48 -26.34
N PHE A 45 -10.96 -2.33 -25.72
CA PHE A 45 -12.30 -1.75 -25.63
C PHE A 45 -12.87 -1.43 -27.01
N ALA A 46 -12.09 -0.77 -27.88
CA ALA A 46 -12.50 -0.47 -29.24
C ALA A 46 -12.81 -1.75 -30.04
N LEU A 47 -11.98 -2.79 -29.91
CA LEU A 47 -12.24 -4.10 -30.52
C LEU A 47 -13.54 -4.73 -30.00
N LEU A 48 -13.80 -4.65 -28.69
CA LEU A 48 -15.05 -5.14 -28.09
C LEU A 48 -16.27 -4.37 -28.58
N CYS A 49 -16.18 -3.03 -28.70
CA CYS A 49 -17.23 -2.21 -29.28
C CYS A 49 -17.50 -2.56 -30.75
N LEU A 50 -16.45 -2.81 -31.54
CA LEU A 50 -16.60 -3.19 -32.94
C LEU A 50 -17.19 -4.60 -33.11
N LEU A 51 -16.79 -5.55 -32.26
CA LEU A 51 -17.25 -6.94 -32.34
C LEU A 51 -18.66 -7.12 -31.77
N LEU A 52 -19.01 -6.36 -30.73
CA LEU A 52 -20.33 -6.39 -30.06
C LEU A 52 -21.08 -5.08 -30.29
N TRP A 53 -21.05 -4.58 -31.54
CA TRP A 53 -21.64 -3.29 -31.88
C TRP A 53 -23.12 -3.20 -31.53
N ASP A 54 -23.88 -4.24 -31.83
CA ASP A 54 -25.33 -4.32 -31.55
C ASP A 54 -25.65 -4.56 -30.06
N HIS A 55 -24.63 -4.82 -29.24
CA HIS A 55 -24.75 -5.21 -27.85
C HIS A 55 -23.77 -4.44 -26.94
N PRO A 56 -23.92 -3.11 -26.80
CA PRO A 56 -23.03 -2.26 -26.01
C PRO A 56 -22.94 -2.68 -24.53
N GLY A 57 -24.02 -3.18 -23.94
CA GLY A 57 -24.00 -3.72 -22.57
C GLY A 57 -23.06 -4.92 -22.42
N TRP A 58 -22.99 -5.80 -23.42
CA TRP A 58 -22.07 -6.94 -23.43
C TRP A 58 -20.63 -6.51 -23.70
N ALA A 59 -20.40 -5.49 -24.54
CA ALA A 59 -19.07 -4.91 -24.75
C ALA A 59 -18.49 -4.36 -23.42
N LEU A 60 -19.30 -3.58 -22.69
CA LEU A 60 -18.91 -3.05 -21.38
C LEU A 60 -18.71 -4.17 -20.36
N PHE A 61 -19.61 -5.15 -20.31
CA PHE A 61 -19.49 -6.30 -19.40
C PHE A 61 -18.20 -7.08 -19.66
N ALA A 62 -17.88 -7.37 -20.94
CA ALA A 62 -16.64 -8.05 -21.31
C ALA A 62 -15.40 -7.23 -20.93
N PHE A 63 -15.43 -5.92 -21.15
CA PHE A 63 -14.35 -5.02 -20.72
C PHE A 63 -14.17 -5.03 -19.20
N TRP A 64 -15.26 -4.89 -18.45
CA TRP A 64 -15.27 -4.96 -16.99
C TRP A 64 -14.84 -6.34 -16.47
N TRP A 65 -15.13 -7.40 -17.21
CA TRP A 65 -14.69 -8.75 -16.90
C TRP A 65 -13.17 -8.90 -17.02
N LEU A 66 -12.57 -8.23 -18.01
CA LEU A 66 -11.13 -8.26 -18.31
C LEU A 66 -10.27 -7.37 -17.40
N LYS A 67 -10.85 -6.55 -16.52
CA LYS A 67 -10.11 -5.71 -15.54
C LYS A 67 -8.92 -6.41 -14.87
N PRO A 68 -9.06 -7.64 -14.30
CA PRO A 68 -7.93 -8.34 -13.65
C PRO A 68 -6.73 -8.62 -14.57
N ALA A 69 -6.93 -8.63 -15.90
CA ALA A 69 -5.85 -8.79 -16.86
C ALA A 69 -5.06 -7.47 -17.03
N PHE A 70 -5.78 -6.34 -17.09
CA PHE A 70 -5.17 -5.02 -17.29
C PHE A 70 -4.32 -4.56 -16.10
N GLU A 71 -4.66 -5.00 -14.88
CA GLU A 71 -3.94 -4.67 -13.64
C GLU A 71 -2.51 -5.23 -13.56
N ARG A 72 -2.20 -6.24 -14.38
CA ARG A 72 -0.91 -6.96 -14.34
C ARG A 72 0.24 -6.14 -14.92
N LEU A 73 -0.05 -5.30 -15.91
CA LEU A 73 0.95 -4.47 -16.56
C LEU A 73 1.45 -3.33 -15.64
N PRO A 74 0.57 -2.55 -14.97
CA PRO A 74 0.99 -1.60 -13.94
C PRO A 74 1.87 -2.23 -12.87
N LEU A 75 1.52 -3.43 -12.37
CA LEU A 75 2.32 -4.12 -11.37
C LEU A 75 3.73 -4.46 -11.88
N TYR A 76 3.84 -4.93 -13.13
CA TYR A 76 5.15 -5.19 -13.75
C TYR A 76 6.02 -3.94 -13.77
N ILE A 77 5.47 -2.81 -14.20
CA ILE A 77 6.17 -1.53 -14.27
C ILE A 77 6.63 -1.08 -12.88
N LEU A 78 5.73 -1.11 -11.89
CA LEU A 78 6.00 -0.71 -10.51
C LEU A 78 7.05 -1.61 -9.84
N SER A 79 7.00 -2.92 -10.09
CA SER A 79 7.96 -3.86 -9.53
C SER A 79 9.39 -3.61 -10.03
N ARG A 80 9.53 -3.13 -11.28
CA ARG A 80 10.84 -2.77 -11.84
C ARG A 80 11.30 -1.39 -11.42
N SER A 81 10.40 -0.40 -11.43
CA SER A 81 10.75 0.98 -11.04
C SER A 81 11.15 1.12 -9.57
N LEU A 82 10.78 0.16 -8.72
CA LEU A 82 11.17 0.14 -7.32
C LEU A 82 12.66 -0.23 -7.12
N PHE A 83 13.21 -1.15 -7.92
CA PHE A 83 14.56 -1.71 -7.72
C PHE A 83 15.56 -1.39 -8.83
N ALA A 84 15.09 -0.83 -9.94
CA ALA A 84 15.88 -0.54 -11.13
C ALA A 84 15.30 0.68 -11.87
N GLU A 85 15.92 1.04 -13.00
CA GLU A 85 15.38 2.05 -13.89
C GLU A 85 13.98 1.66 -14.41
N PRO A 86 13.06 2.63 -14.52
CA PRO A 86 11.72 2.35 -15.00
C PRO A 86 11.76 1.86 -16.47
N PRO A 87 11.02 0.80 -16.82
CA PRO A 87 11.00 0.30 -18.19
C PRO A 87 10.35 1.32 -19.13
N THR A 88 10.80 1.36 -20.39
CA THR A 88 10.12 2.15 -21.42
C THR A 88 8.78 1.52 -21.82
N LEU A 89 7.85 2.29 -22.39
CA LEU A 89 6.54 1.80 -22.84
C LEU A 89 6.66 0.57 -23.75
N GLY A 90 7.58 0.59 -24.72
CA GLY A 90 7.82 -0.53 -25.61
C GLY A 90 8.32 -1.79 -24.90
N GLN A 91 9.17 -1.64 -23.88
CA GLN A 91 9.63 -2.78 -23.06
C GLN A 91 8.50 -3.35 -22.21
N ALA A 92 7.63 -2.50 -21.66
CA ALA A 92 6.47 -2.93 -20.88
C ALA A 92 5.51 -3.75 -21.76
N MET A 93 5.18 -3.27 -22.97
CA MET A 93 4.29 -3.98 -23.89
C MET A 93 4.88 -5.31 -24.39
N ARG A 94 6.20 -5.39 -24.61
CA ARG A 94 6.86 -6.66 -24.96
C ARG A 94 6.83 -7.70 -23.83
N ALA A 95 6.77 -7.25 -22.57
CA ALA A 95 6.67 -8.14 -21.41
C ALA A 95 5.25 -8.66 -21.14
N LEU A 96 4.24 -8.03 -21.75
CA LEU A 96 2.82 -8.34 -21.59
C LEU A 96 2.46 -9.84 -21.74
N PRO A 97 2.88 -10.58 -22.79
CA PRO A 97 2.51 -11.99 -22.93
C PRO A 97 3.06 -12.86 -21.78
N GLY A 98 4.25 -12.56 -21.25
CA GLY A 98 4.80 -13.27 -20.10
C GLY A 98 4.04 -12.97 -18.81
N VAL A 99 3.61 -11.72 -18.64
CA VAL A 99 2.87 -11.23 -17.48
C VAL A 99 1.41 -11.71 -17.46
N LEU A 100 0.78 -11.87 -18.63
CA LEU A 100 -0.63 -12.29 -18.73
C LEU A 100 -0.85 -13.80 -18.59
N ARG A 101 0.14 -14.64 -18.92
CA ARG A 101 -0.04 -16.12 -18.91
C ARG A 101 -0.36 -16.74 -17.54
N PRO A 102 0.29 -16.36 -16.42
CA PRO A 102 0.12 -17.06 -15.16
C PRO A 102 -1.31 -16.91 -14.61
N GLN A 103 -2.00 -18.04 -14.40
CA GLN A 103 -3.26 -18.12 -13.66
C GLN A 103 -4.36 -17.12 -14.12
N LEU A 104 -4.36 -16.71 -15.40
CA LEU A 104 -5.34 -15.77 -15.96
C LEU A 104 -6.78 -16.27 -15.83
N LEU A 105 -7.03 -17.53 -16.18
CA LEU A 105 -8.36 -18.13 -16.10
C LEU A 105 -8.90 -18.09 -14.67
N ALA A 106 -8.06 -18.40 -13.67
CA ALA A 106 -8.44 -18.33 -12.27
C ALA A 106 -8.71 -16.88 -11.81
N SER A 107 -7.93 -15.91 -12.30
CA SER A 107 -8.14 -14.48 -12.04
C SER A 107 -9.45 -13.95 -12.65
N LEU A 108 -9.84 -14.45 -13.82
CA LEU A 108 -11.04 -14.01 -14.53
C LEU A 108 -12.32 -14.70 -14.04
N THR A 109 -12.25 -15.92 -13.49
CA THR A 109 -13.44 -16.70 -13.09
C THR A 109 -13.78 -16.50 -11.61
N TRP A 110 -13.24 -17.32 -10.72
CA TRP A 110 -13.64 -17.34 -9.31
C TRP A 110 -12.88 -16.34 -8.43
N ARG A 111 -11.64 -15.96 -8.76
CA ARG A 111 -10.86 -14.97 -7.97
C ARG A 111 -11.24 -13.53 -8.29
N ARG A 112 -12.10 -13.34 -9.29
CA ARG A 112 -12.59 -12.04 -9.73
C ARG A 112 -13.34 -11.30 -8.62
N LEU A 113 -14.08 -12.04 -7.78
CA LEU A 113 -14.86 -11.52 -6.66
C LEU A 113 -14.04 -11.31 -5.38
N SER A 114 -12.71 -11.49 -5.42
CA SER A 114 -11.86 -11.25 -4.25
C SER A 114 -11.72 -9.76 -3.97
N LEU A 115 -12.06 -9.33 -2.75
CA LEU A 115 -11.89 -7.95 -2.30
C LEU A 115 -10.42 -7.60 -1.98
N THR A 116 -9.51 -8.57 -1.99
CA THR A 116 -8.07 -8.37 -1.76
C THR A 116 -7.23 -8.56 -3.03
N ARG A 117 -7.86 -8.51 -4.21
CA ARG A 117 -7.21 -8.82 -5.50
C ARG A 117 -5.91 -8.07 -5.74
N SER A 118 -5.87 -6.75 -5.51
CA SER A 118 -4.66 -5.95 -5.72
C SER A 118 -3.50 -6.33 -4.78
N PHE A 119 -3.81 -6.77 -3.56
CA PHE A 119 -2.83 -7.27 -2.60
C PHE A 119 -2.34 -8.69 -2.91
N ASP A 120 -3.19 -9.53 -3.48
CA ASP A 120 -2.86 -10.92 -3.83
C ASP A 120 -2.07 -11.02 -5.15
N LEU A 121 -2.18 -10.01 -6.01
CA LEU A 121 -1.60 -9.99 -7.35
C LEU A 121 -0.06 -10.12 -7.36
N PRO A 122 0.71 -9.43 -6.50
CA PRO A 122 2.16 -9.60 -6.40
C PRO A 122 2.61 -11.02 -6.06
N VAL A 123 1.86 -11.75 -5.24
CA VAL A 123 2.20 -13.16 -4.90
C VAL A 123 2.09 -14.04 -6.16
N LEU A 124 1.11 -13.76 -7.01
CA LEU A 124 0.91 -14.51 -8.25
C LEU A 124 1.96 -14.15 -9.31
N GLN A 125 2.24 -12.86 -9.49
CA GLN A 125 3.06 -12.38 -10.61
C GLN A 125 4.56 -12.28 -10.29
N LEU A 126 4.92 -11.92 -9.06
CA LEU A 126 6.32 -11.72 -8.64
C LEU A 126 6.90 -12.95 -7.94
N GLU A 127 6.12 -13.63 -7.09
CA GLU A 127 6.59 -14.86 -6.42
C GLU A 127 6.35 -16.11 -7.27
N GLY A 128 5.46 -16.05 -8.27
CA GLY A 128 5.18 -17.17 -9.17
C GLY A 128 4.52 -18.39 -8.50
N LEU A 129 4.01 -18.23 -7.28
CA LEU A 129 3.45 -19.33 -6.49
C LEU A 129 2.08 -19.76 -7.02
N SER A 130 1.82 -21.07 -6.96
CA SER A 130 0.53 -21.68 -7.33
C SER A 130 0.07 -22.71 -6.29
N GLY A 131 -1.20 -23.13 -6.39
CA GLY A 131 -1.77 -24.17 -5.53
C GLY A 131 -1.70 -23.89 -4.02
N GLN A 132 -1.30 -24.91 -3.26
CA GLN A 132 -1.21 -24.87 -1.79
C GLN A 132 -0.15 -23.89 -1.30
N ALA A 133 1.01 -23.83 -1.95
CA ALA A 133 2.08 -22.90 -1.58
C ALA A 133 1.61 -21.43 -1.64
N ARG A 134 0.84 -21.08 -2.68
CA ARG A 134 0.20 -19.75 -2.78
C ARG A 134 -0.80 -19.51 -1.64
N ALA A 135 -1.65 -20.48 -1.35
CA ALA A 135 -2.68 -20.34 -0.31
C ALA A 135 -2.04 -20.11 1.07
N GLN A 136 -1.06 -20.92 1.45
CA GLN A 136 -0.32 -20.76 2.70
C GLN A 136 0.38 -19.39 2.77
N ARG A 137 1.02 -18.97 1.67
CA ARG A 137 1.68 -17.67 1.59
C ARG A 137 0.70 -16.51 1.79
N LEU A 138 -0.48 -16.57 1.17
CA LEU A 138 -1.51 -15.54 1.34
C LEU A 138 -2.08 -15.50 2.76
N VAL A 139 -2.24 -16.65 3.42
CA VAL A 139 -2.67 -16.70 4.82
C VAL A 139 -1.67 -15.95 5.72
N VAL A 140 -0.37 -16.19 5.55
CA VAL A 140 0.68 -15.52 6.34
C VAL A 140 0.77 -14.03 6.04
N LEU A 141 0.69 -13.65 4.75
CA LEU A 141 0.71 -12.25 4.34
C LEU A 141 -0.55 -11.50 4.84
N GLY A 142 -1.72 -12.15 4.81
CA GLY A 142 -3.02 -11.54 5.08
C GLY A 142 -3.33 -11.21 6.54
N GLN A 143 -2.70 -11.86 7.52
CA GLN A 143 -3.08 -11.80 8.95
C GLN A 143 -3.35 -10.39 9.53
N ARG A 144 -2.70 -9.33 9.03
CA ARG A 144 -2.91 -7.94 9.49
C ARG A 144 -3.37 -6.95 8.41
N GLU A 145 -3.19 -7.28 7.13
CA GLU A 145 -3.40 -6.33 6.01
C GLU A 145 -4.61 -6.65 5.14
N THR A 146 -5.21 -7.84 5.28
CA THR A 146 -6.43 -8.23 4.54
C THR A 146 -7.55 -7.19 4.72
N ARG A 147 -7.71 -6.62 5.92
CA ARG A 147 -8.72 -5.58 6.17
C ARG A 147 -8.47 -4.32 5.34
N PHE A 148 -7.23 -3.87 5.25
CA PHE A 148 -6.88 -2.65 4.51
C PHE A 148 -6.95 -2.89 3.00
N ALA A 149 -6.54 -4.06 2.51
CA ALA A 149 -6.74 -4.46 1.13
C ALA A 149 -8.22 -4.53 0.74
N THR A 150 -9.07 -5.05 1.64
CA THR A 150 -10.54 -5.08 1.44
C THR A 150 -11.12 -3.67 1.37
N TRP A 151 -10.73 -2.80 2.32
CA TRP A 151 -11.17 -1.40 2.32
C TRP A 151 -10.66 -0.62 1.10
N LEU A 152 -9.46 -0.91 0.60
CA LEU A 152 -8.94 -0.34 -0.63
C LEU A 152 -9.86 -0.64 -1.82
N THR A 153 -10.37 -1.87 -1.92
CA THR A 153 -11.34 -2.23 -2.98
C THR A 153 -12.70 -1.58 -2.75
N VAL A 154 -13.23 -1.58 -1.52
CA VAL A 154 -14.52 -0.95 -1.22
C VAL A 154 -14.48 0.55 -1.51
N VAL A 155 -13.51 1.28 -0.95
CA VAL A 155 -13.32 2.70 -1.22
C VAL A 155 -13.03 2.92 -2.70
N GLY A 156 -12.24 2.04 -3.33
CA GLY A 156 -11.92 2.14 -4.74
C GLY A 156 -13.12 2.06 -5.68
N VAL A 157 -14.09 1.19 -5.39
CA VAL A 157 -15.35 1.13 -6.15
C VAL A 157 -16.14 2.44 -6.00
N HIS A 158 -16.13 3.07 -4.82
CA HIS A 158 -16.80 4.36 -4.63
C HIS A 158 -16.07 5.51 -5.30
N VAL A 159 -14.73 5.50 -5.32
CA VAL A 159 -13.92 6.48 -6.06
C VAL A 159 -14.16 6.32 -7.57
N GLU A 160 -14.17 5.08 -8.07
CA GLU A 160 -14.52 4.77 -9.46
C GLU A 160 -15.93 5.29 -9.81
N MET A 161 -16.92 5.01 -8.97
CA MET A 161 -18.29 5.51 -9.13
C MET A 161 -18.34 7.04 -9.16
N ALA A 162 -17.65 7.70 -8.22
CA ALA A 162 -17.60 9.16 -8.15
C ALA A 162 -16.92 9.78 -9.39
N LEU A 163 -15.84 9.18 -9.89
CA LEU A 163 -15.17 9.65 -11.10
C LEU A 163 -16.03 9.44 -12.34
N TRP A 164 -16.72 8.30 -12.44
CA TRP A 164 -17.65 8.02 -13.54
C TRP A 164 -18.85 8.98 -13.53
N LEU A 165 -19.52 9.15 -12.40
CA LEU A 165 -20.63 10.10 -12.25
C LEU A 165 -20.18 11.54 -12.49
N GLY A 166 -19.00 11.91 -11.99
CA GLY A 166 -18.43 13.24 -12.20
C GLY A 166 -18.13 13.52 -13.68
N LEU A 167 -17.54 12.56 -14.40
CA LEU A 167 -17.27 12.71 -15.82
C LEU A 167 -18.56 12.69 -16.65
N GLY A 168 -19.53 11.84 -16.30
CA GLY A 168 -20.86 11.83 -16.91
C GLY A 168 -21.62 13.14 -16.70
N SER A 169 -21.56 13.72 -15.50
CA SER A 169 -22.15 15.03 -15.21
C SER A 169 -21.47 16.16 -15.99
N LEU A 170 -20.15 16.09 -16.18
CA LEU A 170 -19.42 17.06 -16.99
C LEU A 170 -19.81 16.96 -18.46
N PHE A 171 -19.96 15.73 -18.99
CA PHE A 171 -20.45 15.51 -20.34
C PHE A 171 -21.87 16.05 -20.51
N TYR A 172 -22.74 15.82 -19.53
CA TYR A 172 -24.09 16.37 -19.49
C TYR A 172 -24.08 17.91 -19.53
N MET A 173 -23.23 18.57 -18.73
CA MET A 173 -23.12 20.03 -18.71
C MET A 173 -22.59 20.63 -20.03
N LEU A 174 -21.89 19.83 -20.84
CA LEU A 174 -21.35 20.25 -22.13
C LEU A 174 -22.35 20.04 -23.28
N LEU A 175 -23.48 19.37 -23.05
CA LEU A 175 -24.52 19.19 -24.06
C LEU A 175 -25.22 20.54 -24.36
N PRO A 176 -25.34 20.93 -25.64
CA PRO A 176 -26.09 22.12 -26.02
C PRO A 176 -27.57 22.03 -25.61
N ALA A 177 -28.15 23.14 -25.14
CA ALA A 177 -29.54 23.23 -24.70
C ALA A 177 -30.57 22.85 -25.79
N GLN A 178 -30.19 22.88 -27.08
CA GLN A 178 -31.04 22.41 -28.17
C GLN A 178 -31.26 20.88 -28.15
N LEU A 179 -30.34 20.11 -27.54
CA LEU A 179 -30.50 18.66 -27.34
C LEU A 179 -31.25 18.32 -26.04
N GLU A 180 -31.34 19.24 -25.08
CA GLU A 180 -32.00 19.01 -23.78
C GLU A 180 -33.53 18.92 -23.90
N LEU A 181 -34.13 19.56 -24.91
CA LEU A 181 -35.58 19.68 -25.07
C LEU A 181 -36.30 18.36 -25.41
N ASP A 182 -35.58 17.34 -25.88
CA ASP A 182 -36.13 16.02 -26.24
C ASP A 182 -35.72 14.88 -25.29
N TRP A 183 -34.95 15.18 -24.23
CA TRP A 183 -34.34 14.19 -23.32
C TRP A 183 -35.34 13.69 -22.26
N ASN A 184 -36.37 12.97 -22.69
CA ASN A 184 -37.33 12.33 -21.79
C ASN A 184 -36.83 10.92 -21.43
N TRP A 185 -36.73 10.57 -20.13
CA TRP A 185 -36.24 9.25 -19.69
C TRP A 185 -37.01 8.07 -20.31
N GLN A 186 -38.28 8.28 -20.65
CA GLN A 186 -39.10 7.32 -21.41
C GLN A 186 -38.63 7.11 -22.85
N ARG A 187 -38.21 8.16 -23.56
CA ARG A 187 -37.65 8.03 -24.91
C ARG A 187 -36.26 7.39 -24.90
N LEU A 188 -35.49 7.54 -23.82
CA LEU A 188 -34.21 6.84 -23.66
C LEU A 188 -34.42 5.32 -23.48
N LEU A 189 -35.51 4.91 -22.82
CA LEU A 189 -35.91 3.51 -22.69
C LEU A 189 -36.49 2.95 -24.00
N GLU A 190 -37.25 3.74 -24.75
CA GLU A 190 -37.84 3.34 -26.04
C GLU A 190 -36.81 3.37 -27.19
N ALA A 191 -35.84 4.29 -27.18
CA ALA A 191 -34.77 4.39 -28.17
C ALA A 191 -33.65 3.36 -27.98
N ALA A 192 -33.65 2.65 -26.84
CA ALA A 192 -32.74 1.53 -26.57
C ALA A 192 -32.99 0.31 -27.48
N GLU A 193 -34.02 0.34 -28.34
CA GLU A 193 -34.28 -0.70 -29.34
C GLU A 193 -33.44 -0.58 -30.63
N GLY A 194 -32.52 0.41 -30.75
CA GLY A 194 -31.42 0.33 -31.73
C GLY A 194 -30.96 1.62 -32.40
N ASP A 195 -31.68 2.74 -32.26
CA ASP A 195 -31.36 3.95 -33.05
C ASP A 195 -30.14 4.75 -32.53
N TRP A 196 -29.68 4.50 -31.30
CA TRP A 196 -28.64 5.29 -30.63
C TRP A 196 -27.45 4.47 -30.11
N LEU A 197 -27.14 3.34 -30.75
CA LEU A 197 -26.02 2.45 -30.35
C LEU A 197 -24.68 3.18 -30.16
N TRP A 198 -24.38 4.15 -31.03
CA TRP A 198 -23.15 4.95 -30.93
C TRP A 198 -23.09 5.77 -29.64
N LEU A 199 -24.22 6.27 -29.14
CA LEU A 199 -24.32 7.04 -27.89
C LEU A 199 -24.11 6.13 -26.68
N GLU A 200 -24.61 4.90 -26.75
CA GLU A 200 -24.37 3.89 -25.70
C GLU A 200 -22.89 3.49 -25.63
N HIS A 201 -22.23 3.26 -26.77
CA HIS A 201 -20.78 3.03 -26.80
C HIS A 201 -19.99 4.25 -26.32
N LEU A 202 -20.46 5.46 -26.58
CA LEU A 202 -19.88 6.69 -26.04
C LEU A 202 -20.03 6.76 -24.51
N SER A 203 -21.20 6.41 -23.97
CA SER A 203 -21.43 6.30 -22.52
C SER A 203 -20.50 5.26 -21.87
N ASN A 204 -20.30 4.12 -22.54
CA ASN A 204 -19.33 3.12 -22.10
C ASN A 204 -17.90 3.69 -22.07
N LEU A 205 -17.51 4.52 -23.05
CA LEU A 205 -16.21 5.19 -23.05
C LEU A 205 -16.05 6.14 -21.86
N VAL A 206 -17.12 6.86 -21.47
CA VAL A 206 -17.13 7.72 -20.27
C VAL A 206 -16.85 6.91 -19.00
N TYR A 207 -17.23 5.63 -18.94
CA TYR A 207 -16.83 4.74 -17.85
C TYR A 207 -15.37 4.28 -17.95
N VAL A 208 -14.88 3.97 -19.15
CA VAL A 208 -13.51 3.45 -19.36
C VAL A 208 -12.43 4.49 -19.10
N LEU A 209 -12.67 5.76 -19.42
CA LEU A 209 -11.69 6.84 -19.28
C LEU A 209 -11.17 7.04 -17.84
N PRO A 210 -12.03 7.17 -16.80
CA PRO A 210 -11.59 7.25 -15.41
C PRO A 210 -10.72 6.08 -14.93
N LEU A 211 -10.96 4.88 -15.46
CA LEU A 211 -10.22 3.68 -15.06
C LEU A 211 -8.75 3.76 -15.44
N MET A 212 -8.40 4.49 -16.51
CA MET A 212 -6.99 4.71 -16.91
C MET A 212 -6.19 5.41 -15.82
N LEU A 213 -6.85 6.25 -15.02
CA LEU A 213 -6.25 6.96 -13.91
C LEU A 213 -6.33 6.14 -12.62
N TRP A 214 -7.50 5.57 -12.34
CA TRP A 214 -7.77 4.93 -11.05
C TRP A 214 -7.13 3.53 -10.90
N GLU A 215 -7.21 2.68 -11.94
CA GLU A 215 -6.75 1.28 -11.85
C GLU A 215 -5.24 1.18 -11.56
N PRO A 216 -4.34 1.99 -12.17
CA PRO A 216 -2.93 1.96 -11.80
C PRO A 216 -2.66 2.39 -10.34
N VAL A 217 -3.44 3.33 -9.80
CA VAL A 217 -3.34 3.74 -8.40
C VAL A 217 -3.79 2.61 -7.48
N TYR A 218 -4.91 1.95 -7.81
CA TYR A 218 -5.42 0.80 -7.08
C TYR A 218 -4.38 -0.34 -7.02
N VAL A 219 -3.72 -0.65 -8.14
CA VAL A 219 -2.66 -1.66 -8.20
C VAL A 219 -1.43 -1.25 -7.39
N ALA A 220 -1.02 0.02 -7.46
CA ALA A 220 0.12 0.53 -6.71
C ALA A 220 -0.08 0.42 -5.20
N CYS A 221 -1.27 0.78 -4.72
CA CYS A 221 -1.65 0.65 -3.30
C CYS A 221 -1.66 -0.81 -2.84
N GLY A 222 -2.18 -1.74 -3.64
CA GLY A 222 -2.12 -3.18 -3.32
C GLY A 222 -0.69 -3.72 -3.28
N PHE A 223 0.15 -3.26 -4.21
CA PHE A 223 1.57 -3.63 -4.28
C PHE A 223 2.38 -3.14 -3.07
N THR A 224 2.14 -1.92 -2.61
CA THR A 224 2.86 -1.38 -1.43
C THR A 224 2.40 -2.01 -0.13
N LEU A 225 1.12 -2.39 0.01
CA LEU A 225 0.64 -3.22 1.12
C LEU A 225 1.36 -4.58 1.16
N TYR A 226 1.50 -5.23 -0.01
CA TYR A 226 2.25 -6.47 -0.15
C TYR A 226 3.71 -6.31 0.27
N LEU A 227 4.39 -5.27 -0.22
CA LEU A 227 5.78 -4.98 0.15
C LEU A 227 5.95 -4.69 1.64
N ASN A 228 5.01 -3.99 2.26
CA ASN A 228 5.05 -3.70 3.70
C ASN A 228 5.04 -5.00 4.51
N ARG A 229 4.17 -5.96 4.15
CA ARG A 229 4.13 -7.27 4.81
C ARG A 229 5.36 -8.10 4.55
N ARG A 230 5.83 -8.09 3.31
CA ARG A 230 7.05 -8.81 2.96
C ARG A 230 8.26 -8.27 3.71
N THR A 231 8.40 -6.95 3.82
CA THR A 231 9.44 -6.28 4.59
C THR A 231 9.42 -6.73 6.06
N ALA A 232 8.23 -6.77 6.67
CA ALA A 232 8.08 -7.16 8.08
C ALA A 232 8.30 -8.66 8.33
N LEU A 233 7.84 -9.53 7.42
CA LEU A 233 7.95 -11.00 7.58
C LEU A 233 9.33 -11.53 7.24
N GLU A 234 9.97 -10.98 6.21
CA GLU A 234 11.31 -11.36 5.77
C GLU A 234 12.41 -10.53 6.48
N ALA A 235 12.03 -9.65 7.40
CA ALA A 235 12.92 -8.81 8.19
C ALA A 235 13.92 -8.02 7.32
N TRP A 236 13.48 -7.54 6.14
CA TRP A 236 14.34 -6.81 5.20
C TRP A 236 14.89 -5.52 5.81
N ASP A 237 14.12 -4.89 6.70
CA ASP A 237 14.56 -3.73 7.45
C ASP A 237 15.72 -4.06 8.39
N ILE A 238 15.60 -5.16 9.16
CA ILE A 238 16.63 -5.65 10.08
C ILE A 238 17.88 -6.07 9.30
N GLU A 239 17.73 -6.80 8.20
CA GLU A 239 18.85 -7.22 7.34
C GLU A 239 19.64 -6.01 6.82
N LEU A 240 18.94 -4.97 6.35
CA LEU A 240 19.58 -3.74 5.86
C LEU A 240 20.28 -2.96 6.98
N VAL A 241 19.74 -2.96 8.20
CA VAL A 241 20.41 -2.36 9.36
C VAL A 241 21.67 -3.13 9.72
N PHE A 242 21.63 -4.46 9.79
CA PHE A 242 22.81 -5.29 10.06
C PHE A 242 23.87 -5.18 8.97
N ARG A 243 23.49 -5.11 7.68
CA ARG A 243 24.43 -4.89 6.57
C ARG A 243 25.14 -3.53 6.70
N ARG A 244 24.40 -2.47 7.02
CA ARG A 244 24.97 -1.14 7.26
C ARG A 244 25.89 -1.13 8.49
N LEU A 245 25.48 -1.79 9.58
CA LEU A 245 26.28 -1.93 10.78
C LEU A 245 27.58 -2.70 10.51
N ARG A 246 27.50 -3.81 9.76
CA ARG A 246 28.67 -4.56 9.29
C ARG A 246 29.60 -3.67 8.47
N GLN A 247 29.10 -2.90 7.49
CA GLN A 247 29.94 -2.01 6.67
C GLN A 247 30.69 -0.96 7.51
N ARG A 248 30.00 -0.35 8.49
CA ARG A 248 30.61 0.60 9.42
C ARG A 248 31.67 -0.06 10.30
N LEU A 249 31.37 -1.24 10.84
CA LEU A 249 32.28 -1.99 11.70
C LEU A 249 33.47 -2.58 10.95
N THR A 250 33.31 -3.03 9.70
CA THR A 250 34.45 -3.51 8.91
C THR A 250 35.42 -2.38 8.64
N GLY A 251 34.94 -1.17 8.33
CA GLY A 251 35.79 0.00 8.14
C GLY A 251 36.62 0.34 9.39
N SER A 252 35.99 0.32 10.57
CA SER A 252 36.71 0.57 11.83
C SER A 252 37.61 -0.61 12.25
N ALA A 253 37.20 -1.85 12.00
CA ALA A 253 37.99 -3.04 12.31
C ALA A 253 39.29 -3.10 11.49
N TYR A 254 39.27 -2.73 10.21
CA TYR A 254 40.51 -2.63 9.41
C TYR A 254 41.45 -1.56 9.94
N ALA A 255 40.92 -0.40 10.36
CA ALA A 255 41.74 0.66 10.96
C ALA A 255 42.34 0.21 12.31
N LEU A 256 41.58 -0.52 13.12
CA LEU A 256 42.02 -1.04 14.41
C LEU A 256 43.06 -2.16 14.23
N LEU A 257 42.89 -3.05 13.26
CA LEU A 257 43.87 -4.08 12.90
C LEU A 257 45.16 -3.50 12.31
N LEU A 258 45.06 -2.45 11.48
CA LEU A 258 46.24 -1.73 10.97
C LEU A 258 46.97 -1.01 12.10
N GLY A 259 46.24 -0.35 13.01
CA GLY A 259 46.83 0.28 14.19
C GLY A 259 47.50 -0.73 15.13
N LEU A 260 46.85 -1.87 15.38
CA LEU A 260 47.41 -2.95 16.19
C LEU A 260 48.63 -3.57 15.52
N GLY A 261 48.59 -3.82 14.21
CA GLY A 261 49.71 -4.32 13.42
C GLY A 261 50.91 -3.37 13.45
N LEU A 262 50.68 -2.07 13.30
CA LEU A 262 51.73 -1.05 13.42
C LEU A 262 52.32 -1.02 14.84
N SER A 263 51.48 -1.17 15.87
CA SER A 263 51.93 -1.22 17.26
C SER A 263 52.75 -2.48 17.56
N LEU A 264 52.40 -3.62 16.95
CA LEU A 264 53.13 -4.88 17.07
C LEU A 264 54.49 -4.83 16.36
N THR A 265 54.63 -4.06 15.28
CA THR A 265 55.94 -3.84 14.64
C THR A 265 56.90 -2.97 15.45
N LEU A 266 56.40 -2.25 16.47
CA LEU A 266 57.20 -1.44 17.38
C LEU A 266 57.61 -2.20 18.66
N LEU A 267 57.12 -3.43 18.87
CA LEU A 267 57.58 -4.28 19.97
C LEU A 267 58.86 -5.04 19.56
N PRO A 268 59.87 -5.13 20.45
CA PRO A 268 61.07 -5.90 20.18
C PRO A 268 60.73 -7.39 19.98
N MET A 269 61.12 -7.91 18.82
CA MET A 269 60.84 -9.26 18.36
C MET A 269 61.50 -10.30 19.29
N ALA A 270 60.69 -11.04 20.05
CA ALA A 270 61.13 -12.28 20.70
C ALA A 270 61.29 -13.39 19.64
N PRO A 271 62.25 -14.32 19.80
CA PRO A 271 62.51 -15.37 18.81
C PRO A 271 61.29 -16.28 18.60
N PRO A 272 61.06 -16.77 17.37
CA PRO A 272 59.87 -17.52 17.02
C PRO A 272 59.84 -18.88 17.72
N ALA A 273 58.86 -19.08 18.60
CA ALA A 273 58.48 -20.41 19.03
C ALA A 273 57.69 -21.06 17.89
N LEU A 274 58.34 -22.02 17.22
CA LEU A 274 57.78 -22.79 16.12
C LEU A 274 56.65 -23.68 16.68
N ALA A 275 55.40 -23.27 16.46
CA ALA A 275 54.25 -24.13 16.72
C ALA A 275 54.18 -25.17 15.61
N GLU A 276 54.24 -26.45 15.99
CA GLU A 276 54.10 -27.59 15.08
C GLU A 276 52.83 -27.45 14.23
N SER A 277 53.02 -27.62 12.93
CA SER A 277 51.97 -27.71 11.93
C SER A 277 50.98 -28.82 12.30
N SER A 278 49.77 -28.44 12.72
CA SER A 278 48.66 -29.38 12.78
C SER A 278 48.26 -29.77 11.36
N GLU A 279 48.29 -31.08 11.13
CA GLU A 279 47.91 -31.76 9.90
C GLU A 279 46.55 -31.30 9.38
N VAL A 280 46.45 -31.26 8.05
CA VAL A 280 45.22 -30.99 7.31
C VAL A 280 44.25 -32.14 7.58
N ILE A 281 43.27 -31.92 8.44
CA ILE A 281 42.23 -32.89 8.78
C ILE A 281 41.22 -32.98 7.63
N ALA A 282 41.16 -34.16 6.99
CA ALA A 282 40.15 -34.55 6.01
C ALA A 282 38.72 -34.49 6.61
N PRO A 283 37.67 -34.27 5.79
CA PRO A 283 36.30 -34.01 6.26
C PRO A 283 35.59 -35.19 6.95
N GLU A 284 36.25 -36.34 7.11
CA GLU A 284 35.68 -37.56 7.70
C GLU A 284 36.24 -37.89 9.09
N ALA A 285 37.20 -37.13 9.62
CA ALA A 285 37.72 -37.39 10.96
C ALA A 285 36.72 -36.95 12.06
N PRO A 286 36.58 -37.71 13.16
CA PRO A 286 35.68 -37.39 14.26
C PRO A 286 36.06 -36.05 14.88
N ARG A 287 35.29 -35.01 14.54
CA ARG A 287 35.43 -33.68 15.11
C ARG A 287 35.05 -33.70 16.59
N LEU A 288 35.90 -33.07 17.42
CA LEU A 288 35.64 -32.67 18.81
C LEU A 288 35.85 -33.77 19.87
N LEU A 289 37.09 -34.25 20.00
CA LEU A 289 37.53 -35.19 21.07
C LEU A 289 37.51 -34.62 22.50
N LYS A 290 37.15 -33.34 22.68
CA LYS A 290 37.11 -32.65 23.99
C LYS A 290 35.75 -32.03 24.30
N GLN A 291 34.66 -32.64 23.85
CA GLN A 291 33.31 -32.30 24.32
C GLN A 291 32.62 -33.54 24.88
N PRO A 292 31.83 -33.37 25.96
CA PRO A 292 31.13 -34.49 26.61
C PRO A 292 30.00 -35.09 25.74
N LEU A 293 29.66 -34.48 24.60
CA LEU A 293 28.65 -34.97 23.66
C LEU A 293 29.24 -35.03 22.25
N THR A 294 29.24 -36.24 21.66
CA THR A 294 29.65 -36.45 20.27
C THR A 294 28.55 -36.01 19.30
N SER A 295 28.90 -35.72 18.05
CA SER A 295 27.94 -35.37 17.01
C SER A 295 26.92 -36.48 16.74
N GLU A 296 27.34 -37.74 16.84
CA GLU A 296 26.47 -38.91 16.72
C GLU A 296 25.49 -39.05 17.88
N ALA A 297 25.96 -38.86 19.12
CA ALA A 297 25.08 -38.89 20.30
C ALA A 297 24.04 -37.77 20.26
N SER A 298 24.43 -36.61 19.72
CA SER A 298 23.52 -35.47 19.53
C SER A 298 22.49 -35.74 18.42
N ARG A 299 22.89 -36.43 17.34
CA ARG A 299 21.94 -36.83 16.28
C ARG A 299 20.91 -37.83 16.79
N GLN A 300 21.36 -38.83 17.54
CA GLN A 300 20.48 -39.84 18.14
C GLN A 300 19.50 -39.23 19.16
N SER A 301 19.96 -38.27 19.97
CA SER A 301 19.08 -37.58 20.91
C SER A 301 18.03 -36.70 20.21
N ILE A 302 18.39 -36.07 19.09
CA ILE A 302 17.46 -35.30 18.26
C ILE A 302 16.40 -36.20 17.61
N GLU A 303 16.80 -37.34 17.04
CA GLU A 303 15.87 -38.32 16.47
C GLU A 303 14.90 -38.85 17.54
N ALA A 304 15.39 -39.20 18.73
CA ALA A 304 14.55 -39.65 19.84
C ALA A 304 13.58 -38.57 20.38
N LEU A 305 13.96 -37.29 20.29
CA LEU A 305 13.12 -36.17 20.76
C LEU A 305 12.07 -35.77 19.72
N LEU A 306 12.35 -35.99 18.44
CA LEU A 306 11.39 -35.84 17.34
C LEU A 306 10.29 -36.93 17.37
N ASP A 307 10.63 -38.13 17.84
CA ASP A 307 9.69 -39.24 18.02
C ASP A 307 8.85 -39.12 19.32
N ALA A 308 9.10 -38.12 20.17
CA ALA A 308 8.33 -37.89 21.39
C ALA A 308 7.23 -36.81 21.19
N PRO A 309 6.02 -36.97 21.76
CA PRO A 309 5.02 -35.89 21.79
C PRO A 309 5.58 -34.67 22.54
N PRO A 310 5.48 -33.42 22.03
CA PRO A 310 4.53 -32.90 21.03
C PRO A 310 5.02 -32.90 19.56
N PHE A 311 6.17 -33.53 19.25
CA PHE A 311 6.77 -33.48 17.92
C PHE A 311 6.26 -34.56 16.95
N GLU A 312 5.62 -35.62 17.48
CA GLU A 312 4.92 -36.61 16.66
C GLU A 312 3.44 -36.22 16.47
N HIS A 313 3.08 -35.66 15.31
CA HIS A 313 1.70 -35.33 14.94
C HIS A 313 1.28 -36.09 13.67
N ARG A 314 0.89 -37.36 13.83
CA ARG A 314 0.32 -38.17 12.74
C ARG A 314 -1.20 -38.03 12.73
N GLU A 315 -1.72 -37.16 11.87
CA GLU A 315 -3.17 -37.07 11.61
C GLU A 315 -3.56 -37.86 10.36
N THR A 316 -4.40 -38.87 10.54
CA THR A 316 -5.11 -39.52 9.42
C THR A 316 -6.25 -38.61 8.96
N LEU A 317 -6.03 -37.93 7.83
CA LEU A 317 -7.06 -37.14 7.16
C LEU A 317 -7.74 -37.96 6.06
N THR A 318 -9.03 -38.23 6.22
CA THR A 318 -9.88 -38.77 5.15
C THR A 318 -10.12 -37.70 4.09
N ARG A 319 -9.44 -37.85 2.96
CA ARG A 319 -9.63 -37.01 1.77
C ARG A 319 -10.47 -37.76 0.74
N TRP A 320 -11.49 -37.09 0.21
CA TRP A 320 -12.09 -37.49 -1.05
C TRP A 320 -11.04 -37.39 -2.17
N ARG A 321 -10.62 -38.54 -2.68
CA ARG A 321 -9.77 -38.66 -3.86
C ARG A 321 -10.66 -39.22 -4.96
N LEU A 322 -10.86 -38.47 -6.03
CA LEU A 322 -11.49 -38.99 -7.24
C LEU A 322 -10.56 -40.10 -7.75
N GLY A 323 -10.99 -41.35 -7.62
CA GLY A 323 -10.27 -42.50 -8.11
C GLY A 323 -10.38 -42.56 -9.64
N ASP A 324 -9.23 -42.69 -10.30
CA ASP A 324 -9.17 -43.37 -11.58
C ASP A 324 -9.48 -44.84 -11.29
N ASP A 325 -10.75 -45.20 -11.40
CA ASP A 325 -11.17 -46.59 -11.49
C ASP A 325 -11.76 -46.87 -12.86
N GLN A 326 -11.39 -48.04 -13.34
CA GLN A 326 -11.53 -48.57 -14.68
C GLN A 326 -12.97 -48.57 -15.20
N GLU A 327 -13.05 -48.37 -16.51
CA GLU A 327 -14.11 -48.78 -17.44
C GLU A 327 -15.19 -49.71 -16.85
N GLN A 328 -16.31 -49.11 -16.51
CA GLN A 328 -17.62 -49.69 -16.77
C GLN A 328 -18.43 -48.67 -17.55
N ALA A 329 -18.47 -48.90 -18.86
CA ALA A 329 -19.38 -48.22 -19.77
C ALA A 329 -20.82 -48.53 -19.35
N SER A 330 -21.51 -47.53 -18.80
CA SER A 330 -22.96 -47.51 -18.79
C SER A 330 -23.40 -46.80 -20.05
N GLU A 331 -24.05 -47.53 -20.96
CA GLU A 331 -24.79 -46.96 -22.08
C GLU A 331 -25.78 -45.92 -21.55
N SER A 332 -25.57 -44.67 -21.94
CA SER A 332 -26.49 -43.58 -21.68
C SER A 332 -27.60 -43.62 -22.72
N ASP A 333 -28.81 -43.94 -22.26
CA ASP A 333 -30.04 -43.99 -23.04
C ASP A 333 -30.42 -42.59 -23.60
N PRO A 334 -30.46 -42.37 -24.93
CA PRO A 334 -30.65 -41.05 -25.53
C PRO A 334 -32.03 -40.40 -25.27
N GLU A 335 -32.99 -41.13 -24.71
CA GLU A 335 -34.31 -40.60 -24.35
C GLU A 335 -34.31 -39.78 -23.04
N THR A 336 -33.45 -40.09 -22.07
CA THR A 336 -33.35 -39.31 -20.82
C THR A 336 -32.64 -37.96 -21.03
N ALA A 337 -31.69 -37.90 -21.97
CA ALA A 337 -31.01 -36.67 -22.35
C ALA A 337 -31.91 -35.69 -23.14
N LYS A 338 -32.92 -36.19 -23.86
CA LYS A 338 -33.93 -35.34 -24.51
C LYS A 338 -35.01 -34.88 -23.53
N ASN A 339 -35.47 -35.77 -22.65
CA ASN A 339 -36.50 -35.44 -21.65
C ASN A 339 -36.07 -34.38 -20.63
N TRP A 340 -34.79 -34.34 -20.22
CA TRP A 340 -34.34 -33.25 -19.33
C TRP A 340 -34.18 -31.91 -20.07
N LEU A 341 -33.80 -31.94 -21.36
CA LEU A 341 -33.66 -30.75 -22.19
C LEU A 341 -35.04 -30.15 -22.52
N GLU A 342 -36.02 -30.99 -22.84
CA GLU A 342 -37.42 -30.58 -23.05
C GLU A 342 -38.05 -30.03 -21.77
N ARG A 343 -37.76 -30.63 -20.61
CA ARG A 343 -38.17 -30.07 -19.30
C ARG A 343 -37.51 -28.73 -19.01
N LEU A 344 -36.25 -28.53 -19.39
CA LEU A 344 -35.52 -27.26 -19.23
C LEU A 344 -36.06 -26.16 -20.17
N LEU A 345 -36.45 -26.52 -21.40
CA LEU A 345 -37.08 -25.63 -22.38
C LEU A 345 -38.51 -25.25 -21.99
N GLN A 346 -39.31 -26.18 -21.47
CA GLN A 346 -40.64 -25.88 -20.90
C GLN A 346 -40.54 -24.99 -19.64
N LEU A 347 -39.46 -25.15 -18.86
CA LEU A 347 -39.12 -24.26 -17.76
C LEU A 347 -38.69 -22.86 -18.21
N ARG A 348 -38.40 -22.62 -19.49
CA ARG A 348 -38.12 -21.27 -20.03
C ARG A 348 -39.39 -20.60 -20.57
N ASP A 349 -40.26 -21.36 -21.22
CA ASP A 349 -41.54 -20.86 -21.74
C ASP A 349 -42.56 -20.56 -20.61
N GLY A 350 -42.44 -21.24 -19.46
CA GLY A 350 -43.24 -20.95 -18.26
C GLY A 350 -42.93 -19.62 -17.55
N TRP A 351 -41.84 -18.92 -17.89
CA TRP A 351 -41.45 -17.66 -17.24
C TRP A 351 -42.23 -16.44 -17.75
N GLN A 352 -42.87 -16.54 -18.91
CA GLN A 352 -43.66 -15.43 -19.49
C GLN A 352 -44.99 -15.21 -18.76
N HIS A 353 -45.48 -16.19 -17.99
CA HIS A 353 -46.74 -16.08 -17.22
C HIS A 353 -46.54 -15.69 -15.74
N LEU A 354 -45.31 -15.37 -15.32
CA LEU A 354 -44.97 -15.06 -13.92
C LEU A 354 -44.70 -13.57 -13.65
N GLY A 355 -45.09 -12.67 -14.55
CA GLY A 355 -44.82 -11.22 -14.41
C GLY A 355 -45.30 -10.61 -13.08
N THR A 356 -46.41 -11.12 -12.51
CA THR A 356 -46.92 -10.67 -11.20
C THR A 356 -46.16 -11.28 -10.02
N LEU A 357 -45.64 -12.50 -10.13
CA LEU A 357 -44.84 -13.16 -9.10
C LEU A 357 -43.41 -12.57 -9.04
N ALA A 358 -42.85 -12.18 -10.19
CA ALA A 358 -41.57 -11.48 -10.25
C ALA A 358 -41.61 -10.13 -9.51
N LEU A 359 -42.67 -9.33 -9.69
CA LEU A 359 -42.88 -8.06 -8.98
C LEU A 359 -42.99 -8.23 -7.47
N ILE A 360 -43.70 -9.27 -7.01
CA ILE A 360 -43.80 -9.57 -5.56
C ILE A 360 -42.44 -9.98 -5.00
N PHE A 361 -41.68 -10.80 -5.75
CA PHE A 361 -40.36 -11.26 -5.32
C PHE A 361 -39.33 -10.12 -5.30
N GLU A 362 -39.39 -9.22 -6.28
CA GLU A 362 -38.59 -8.01 -6.35
C GLU A 362 -38.91 -7.06 -5.19
N ALA A 363 -40.19 -6.83 -4.89
CA ALA A 363 -40.61 -6.01 -3.76
C ALA A 363 -40.15 -6.61 -2.41
N LEU A 364 -40.22 -7.93 -2.26
CA LEU A 364 -39.79 -8.64 -1.07
C LEU A 364 -38.26 -8.59 -0.91
N LEU A 365 -37.51 -8.68 -2.01
CA LEU A 365 -36.05 -8.48 -2.01
C LEU A 365 -35.67 -7.05 -1.63
N TRP A 366 -36.32 -6.04 -2.20
CA TRP A 366 -36.07 -4.65 -1.81
C TRP A 366 -36.44 -4.36 -0.36
N ALA A 367 -37.54 -4.93 0.14
CA ALA A 367 -37.90 -4.86 1.54
C ALA A 367 -36.84 -5.53 2.44
N ALA A 368 -36.30 -6.68 2.03
CA ALA A 368 -35.23 -7.37 2.75
C ALA A 368 -33.92 -6.56 2.74
N VAL A 369 -33.57 -5.92 1.61
CA VAL A 369 -32.41 -5.03 1.50
C VAL A 369 -32.57 -3.82 2.42
N LEU A 370 -33.73 -3.15 2.39
CA LEU A 370 -34.03 -2.01 3.27
C LEU A 370 -34.00 -2.42 4.75
N ALA A 371 -34.55 -3.58 5.10
CA ALA A 371 -34.49 -4.13 6.45
C ALA A 371 -33.04 -4.42 6.88
N LEU A 372 -32.21 -4.98 5.98
CA LEU A 372 -30.80 -5.26 6.25
C LEU A 372 -30.00 -3.96 6.43
N ILE A 373 -30.24 -2.94 5.60
CA ILE A 373 -29.65 -1.61 5.74
C ILE A 373 -30.08 -1.01 7.09
N GLY A 374 -31.36 -1.06 7.43
CA GLY A 374 -31.87 -0.60 8.73
C GLY A 374 -31.22 -1.34 9.90
N LEU A 375 -31.05 -2.66 9.79
CA LEU A 375 -30.42 -3.49 10.82
C LEU A 375 -28.92 -3.18 10.95
N LEU A 376 -28.22 -2.94 9.84
CA LEU A 376 -26.82 -2.50 9.82
C LEU A 376 -26.68 -1.12 10.46
N LEU A 377 -27.52 -0.14 10.08
CA LEU A 377 -27.54 1.20 10.68
C LEU A 377 -27.83 1.12 12.18
N TRP A 378 -28.77 0.28 12.61
CA TRP A 378 -29.11 0.08 14.01
C TRP A 378 -27.99 -0.61 14.80
N ARG A 379 -27.42 -1.70 14.26
CA ARG A 379 -26.31 -2.46 14.86
C ARG A 379 -25.07 -1.59 15.02
N TYR A 380 -24.75 -0.80 14.00
CA TYR A 380 -23.55 0.04 13.96
C TYR A 380 -23.82 1.49 14.36
N ARG A 381 -24.98 1.81 14.96
CA ARG A 381 -25.37 3.18 15.32
C ARG A 381 -24.31 3.89 16.18
N GLN A 382 -23.73 3.18 17.16
CA GLN A 382 -22.72 3.74 18.04
C GLN A 382 -21.41 4.06 17.29
N TRP A 383 -21.04 3.22 16.32
CA TRP A 383 -19.88 3.45 15.46
C TRP A 383 -20.12 4.60 14.47
N LEU A 384 -21.33 4.70 13.92
CA LEU A 384 -21.74 5.80 13.05
C LEU A 384 -21.78 7.15 13.79
N HIS A 385 -22.19 7.19 15.06
CA HIS A 385 -22.11 8.40 15.88
C HIS A 385 -20.66 8.88 16.12
N LEU A 386 -19.67 7.98 16.11
CA LEU A 386 -18.25 8.35 16.23
C LEU A 386 -17.68 8.91 14.90
N PHE A 387 -18.26 8.56 13.76
CA PHE A 387 -17.90 9.12 12.45
C PHE A 387 -18.66 10.40 12.13
N ALA A 388 -19.96 10.46 12.44
CA ALA A 388 -20.80 11.63 12.25
C ALA A 388 -20.40 12.80 13.18
N SER A 389 -19.86 12.52 14.36
CA SER A 389 -19.34 13.55 15.27
C SER A 389 -18.04 14.22 14.78
N ARG A 390 -17.38 13.68 13.74
CA ARG A 390 -16.21 14.31 13.09
C ARG A 390 -16.56 15.37 12.04
N LEU A 391 -17.85 15.59 11.75
CA LEU A 391 -18.29 16.75 10.96
C LEU A 391 -18.27 18.06 11.75
N ARG A 392 -17.96 17.99 13.07
CA ARG A 392 -17.61 19.19 13.84
C ARG A 392 -16.17 19.57 13.49
N PRO A 393 -15.90 20.80 13.02
CA PRO A 393 -14.53 21.23 12.81
C PRO A 393 -13.76 21.00 14.11
N PRO A 394 -12.55 20.41 14.04
CA PRO A 394 -11.76 20.19 15.25
C PRO A 394 -11.60 21.54 15.94
N SER A 395 -12.03 21.66 17.20
CA SER A 395 -11.60 22.77 18.02
C SER A 395 -10.08 22.80 17.96
N PRO A 396 -9.45 23.97 17.71
CA PRO A 396 -8.01 24.04 17.63
C PRO A 396 -7.46 23.48 18.93
N VAL A 397 -6.82 22.31 18.85
CA VAL A 397 -6.04 21.78 19.95
C VAL A 397 -4.98 22.84 20.20
N ARG A 398 -5.10 23.54 21.33
CA ARG A 398 -4.06 24.43 21.84
C ARG A 398 -2.83 23.54 21.97
N ARG A 399 -1.91 23.63 20.99
CA ARG A 399 -0.60 23.01 21.12
C ARG A 399 0.08 23.75 22.24
N ASP A 400 0.43 23.04 23.31
CA ASP A 400 1.24 23.62 24.37
C ASP A 400 2.52 24.15 23.72
N ALA A 401 2.78 25.44 23.92
CA ALA A 401 3.95 26.10 23.35
C ALA A 401 5.21 25.39 23.88
N PRO A 402 6.24 25.18 23.03
CA PRO A 402 7.45 24.50 23.46
C PRO A 402 8.10 25.25 24.63
N THR A 403 8.31 24.54 25.74
CA THR A 403 8.89 25.09 26.97
C THR A 403 10.40 25.37 26.82
N GLN A 404 11.04 24.76 25.81
CA GLN A 404 12.44 24.95 25.46
C GLN A 404 12.62 25.21 23.96
N LEU A 405 13.35 26.27 23.62
CA LEU A 405 13.84 26.55 22.27
C LEU A 405 15.35 26.78 22.34
N PHE A 406 16.12 26.15 21.45
CA PHE A 406 17.59 26.30 21.39
C PHE A 406 18.33 25.92 22.69
N GLY A 407 17.77 25.04 23.52
CA GLY A 407 18.31 24.70 24.84
C GLY A 407 18.11 25.79 25.90
N LEU A 408 17.38 26.86 25.58
CA LEU A 408 16.96 27.91 26.50
C LEU A 408 15.52 27.65 26.99
N ASP A 409 15.27 27.81 28.29
CA ASP A 409 13.93 27.69 28.87
C ASP A 409 13.10 28.95 28.59
N VAL A 410 12.11 28.85 27.70
CA VAL A 410 11.31 30.00 27.22
C VAL A 410 9.99 30.15 28.00
N ALA A 411 9.79 29.34 29.05
CA ALA A 411 8.62 29.37 29.91
C ALA A 411 8.41 30.77 30.53
N PRO A 412 7.21 31.37 30.42
CA PRO A 412 6.90 32.67 31.01
C PRO A 412 7.16 32.74 32.52
N GLU A 413 6.93 31.62 33.21
CA GLU A 413 7.05 31.47 34.67
C GLU A 413 8.49 31.58 35.21
N ARG A 414 9.51 31.48 34.33
CA ARG A 414 10.93 31.56 34.72
C ARG A 414 11.60 32.87 34.28
N LEU A 415 10.84 33.81 33.72
CA LEU A 415 11.34 35.14 33.36
C LEU A 415 11.08 36.12 34.53
N PRO A 416 12.03 37.02 34.85
CA PRO A 416 11.78 38.09 35.83
C PRO A 416 10.63 39.01 35.39
N ASP A 417 9.91 39.58 36.36
CA ASP A 417 8.79 40.50 36.09
C ASP A 417 9.25 41.76 35.33
N ASP A 418 10.46 42.26 35.62
CA ASP A 418 11.10 43.37 34.89
C ASP A 418 12.38 42.91 34.18
N ILE A 419 12.20 42.50 32.92
CA ILE A 419 13.27 42.02 32.04
C ILE A 419 14.31 43.12 31.75
N ALA A 420 13.88 44.38 31.63
CA ALA A 420 14.76 45.48 31.22
C ALA A 420 15.69 45.90 32.35
N ALA A 421 15.15 46.08 33.56
CA ALA A 421 15.95 46.43 34.74
C ALA A 421 16.95 45.32 35.10
N GLU A 422 16.53 44.04 34.97
CA GLU A 422 17.40 42.91 35.25
C GLU A 422 18.51 42.73 34.20
N ALA A 423 18.20 42.95 32.92
CA ALA A 423 19.21 42.97 31.86
C ALA A 423 20.23 44.10 32.07
N GLU A 424 19.79 45.30 32.48
CA GLU A 424 20.68 46.43 32.76
C GLU A 424 21.60 46.15 33.96
N ARG A 425 21.07 45.52 35.01
CA ARG A 425 21.87 45.06 36.16
C ARG A 425 22.93 44.05 35.74
N LEU A 426 22.52 43.01 35.01
CA LEU A 426 23.40 41.95 34.53
C LEU A 426 24.43 42.45 33.52
N TRP A 427 24.14 43.52 32.77
CA TRP A 427 25.07 44.06 31.77
C TRP A 427 26.42 44.48 32.36
N ARG A 428 26.41 45.00 33.60
CA ARG A 428 27.64 45.48 34.27
C ARG A 428 28.55 44.34 34.74
N GLU A 429 27.99 43.17 35.04
CA GLU A 429 28.73 42.05 35.63
C GLU A 429 28.93 40.89 34.64
N GLN A 430 27.89 40.57 33.86
CA GLN A 430 27.82 39.41 32.98
C GLN A 430 27.06 39.76 31.67
N PRO A 431 27.73 40.41 30.70
CA PRO A 431 27.09 40.89 29.47
C PRO A 431 26.47 39.77 28.63
N ARG A 432 27.06 38.56 28.65
CA ARG A 432 26.49 37.38 27.98
C ARG A 432 25.17 36.91 28.61
N ALA A 433 25.07 36.96 29.94
CA ALA A 433 23.84 36.57 30.64
C ALA A 433 22.71 37.58 30.39
N ALA A 434 23.05 38.87 30.32
CA ALA A 434 22.11 39.94 29.94
C ALA A 434 21.54 39.73 28.52
N LEU A 435 22.40 39.45 27.53
CA LEU A 435 21.96 39.14 26.17
C LEU A 435 21.10 37.87 26.10
N GLY A 436 21.49 36.81 26.81
CA GLY A 436 20.71 35.57 26.87
C GLY A 436 19.33 35.76 27.50
N LEU A 437 19.22 36.61 28.53
CA LEU A 437 17.95 36.96 29.16
C LEU A 437 17.04 37.73 28.20
N LEU A 438 17.58 38.72 27.46
CA LEU A 438 16.85 39.47 26.45
C LEU A 438 16.40 38.57 25.28
N TYR A 439 17.26 37.65 24.83
CA TYR A 439 16.94 36.74 23.73
C TYR A 439 15.84 35.74 24.12
N ARG A 440 15.92 35.18 25.33
CA ARG A 440 14.90 34.29 25.90
C ARG A 440 13.56 35.01 26.10
N ALA A 441 13.60 36.25 26.56
CA ALA A 441 12.41 37.10 26.67
C ALA A 441 11.79 37.39 25.30
N LEU A 442 12.60 37.67 24.27
CA LEU A 442 12.13 37.86 22.90
C LEU A 442 11.38 36.60 22.41
N LEU A 443 11.99 35.42 22.51
CA LEU A 443 11.38 34.15 22.09
C LEU A 443 10.07 33.87 22.85
N SER A 444 10.02 34.17 24.14
CA SER A 444 8.82 33.97 24.96
C SER A 444 7.67 34.87 24.53
N ARG A 445 7.95 36.15 24.21
CA ARG A 445 6.95 37.06 23.68
C ARG A 445 6.49 36.68 22.27
N LEU A 446 7.39 36.19 21.41
CA LEU A 446 7.03 35.71 20.07
C LEU A 446 6.06 34.50 20.14
N LEU A 447 6.32 33.56 21.05
CA LEU A 447 5.47 32.39 21.30
C LEU A 447 4.14 32.74 21.97
N HIS A 448 4.18 33.45 23.09
CA HIS A 448 3.03 33.61 23.97
C HIS A 448 2.20 34.86 23.71
N GLN A 449 2.80 35.97 23.29
CA GLN A 449 2.06 37.21 23.00
C GLN A 449 1.70 37.34 21.52
N HIS A 450 2.61 36.95 20.62
CA HIS A 450 2.41 37.06 19.18
C HIS A 450 1.93 35.77 18.50
N HIS A 451 1.85 34.66 19.26
CA HIS A 451 1.36 33.36 18.79
C HIS A 451 2.02 32.88 17.50
N LEU A 452 3.29 33.21 17.30
CA LEU A 452 4.08 32.70 16.19
C LEU A 452 4.31 31.20 16.38
N PRO A 453 4.06 30.37 15.35
CA PRO A 453 4.17 28.92 15.45
C PRO A 453 5.63 28.46 15.42
N LEU A 454 6.42 28.87 16.41
CA LEU A 454 7.82 28.48 16.55
C LEU A 454 7.92 27.04 17.06
N THR A 455 8.78 26.24 16.43
CA THR A 455 9.07 24.86 16.81
C THR A 455 10.53 24.72 17.21
N SER A 456 10.86 23.67 17.97
CA SER A 456 12.24 23.36 18.37
C SER A 456 13.19 23.03 17.22
N ALA A 457 12.65 22.86 16.00
CA ALA A 457 13.41 22.61 14.79
C ALA A 457 13.85 23.89 14.07
N HIS A 458 13.26 25.05 14.42
CA HIS A 458 13.64 26.30 13.77
C HIS A 458 15.06 26.70 14.12
N THR A 459 15.78 27.27 13.17
CA THR A 459 17.07 27.94 13.41
C THR A 459 16.87 29.42 13.77
N GLU A 460 17.86 30.07 14.39
CA GLU A 460 17.77 31.51 14.75
C GLU A 460 17.50 32.39 13.51
N GLY A 461 18.02 32.01 12.34
CA GLY A 461 17.75 32.69 11.06
C GLY A 461 16.32 32.51 10.57
N GLU A 462 15.75 31.32 10.71
CA GLU A 462 14.35 31.04 10.37
C GLU A 462 13.36 31.78 11.29
N VAL A 463 13.73 31.98 12.56
CA VAL A 463 12.95 32.82 13.48
C VAL A 463 12.89 34.26 12.96
N LEU A 464 14.01 34.82 12.49
CA LEU A 464 14.04 36.17 11.91
C LEU A 464 13.18 36.28 10.65
N GLU A 465 13.19 35.26 9.79
CA GLU A 465 12.33 35.22 8.60
C GLU A 465 10.83 35.21 8.97
N GLN A 466 10.44 34.44 9.99
CA GLN A 466 9.06 34.42 10.48
C GLN A 466 8.65 35.75 11.14
N VAL A 467 9.57 36.41 11.86
CA VAL A 467 9.32 37.75 12.42
C VAL A 467 9.16 38.79 11.31
N ALA A 468 9.94 38.71 10.23
CA ALA A 468 9.81 39.60 9.08
C ALA A 468 8.44 39.48 8.40
N GLN A 469 7.86 38.28 8.36
CA GLN A 469 6.51 38.05 7.82
C GLN A 469 5.39 38.64 8.70
N PHE A 470 5.67 38.92 9.98
CA PHE A 470 4.70 39.45 10.95
C PHE A 470 4.42 40.97 10.80
N LYS A 471 5.03 41.64 9.82
CA LYS A 471 4.79 43.05 9.42
C LYS A 471 4.82 44.06 10.59
N ARG A 472 5.79 43.90 11.51
CA ARG A 472 6.09 44.87 12.56
C ARG A 472 7.56 45.28 12.48
N ASP A 473 7.79 46.47 11.96
CA ASP A 473 9.14 46.94 11.63
C ASP A 473 10.02 47.12 12.88
N ASP A 474 9.46 47.64 13.98
CA ASP A 474 10.19 47.83 15.24
C ASP A 474 10.66 46.50 15.86
N LEU A 475 9.78 45.49 15.85
CA LEU A 475 10.08 44.16 16.38
C LEU A 475 11.11 43.44 15.51
N ASN A 476 10.99 43.58 14.19
CA ASN A 476 11.95 43.01 13.25
C ASN A 476 13.34 43.66 13.44
N ALA A 477 13.42 44.98 13.50
CA ALA A 477 14.67 45.70 13.74
C ALA A 477 15.33 45.28 15.06
N PHE A 478 14.56 45.24 16.15
CA PHE A 478 15.05 44.80 17.45
C PHE A 478 15.53 43.34 17.43
N SER A 479 14.75 42.42 16.84
CA SER A 479 15.11 41.00 16.75
C SER A 479 16.41 40.76 15.98
N GLN A 480 16.63 41.51 14.89
CA GLN A 480 17.85 41.40 14.09
C GLN A 480 19.07 41.96 14.82
N ILE A 481 18.94 43.06 15.56
CA ILE A 481 20.04 43.64 16.34
C ILE A 481 20.42 42.69 17.47
N LEU A 482 19.43 42.22 18.22
CA LEU A 482 19.66 41.33 19.36
C LEU A 482 20.28 39.99 18.93
N THR A 483 19.76 39.37 17.86
CA THR A 483 20.28 38.09 17.36
C THR A 483 21.72 38.23 16.85
N ARG A 484 22.05 39.35 16.19
CA ARG A 484 23.44 39.63 15.76
C ARG A 484 24.40 39.77 16.94
N HIS A 485 24.01 40.45 18.02
CA HIS A 485 24.83 40.59 19.21
C HIS A 485 24.92 39.31 20.06
N TRP A 486 23.91 38.43 19.96
CA TRP A 486 23.92 37.13 20.61
C TRP A 486 24.84 36.11 19.92
N GLN A 487 24.90 36.16 18.59
CA GLN A 487 25.76 35.27 17.78
C GLN A 487 27.24 35.67 17.78
N ALA A 488 27.56 36.93 18.12
CA ALA A 488 28.91 37.47 18.20
C ALA A 488 29.59 37.12 19.53
#